data_AF-A0A2S9G8P0-F1
#
_entry.id   AF-A0A2S9G8P0-F1
#
_cell.length_a   1.000
_cell.length_b   1.000
_cell.length_c   1.000
_cell.angle_alpha   90.00
_cell.angle_beta   90.00
_cell.angle_gamma   90.00
#
_symmetry.space_group_name_H-M   'P 1'
#
loop_
_entity.id
_entity.type
_entity.pdbx_description
1 polymer ?
#
loop_
_entity_poly.entity_id
_entity_poly.type
_entity_poly.pdbx_seq_one_letter_code
_entity_poly.pdbx_strand_id
1 'polypeptide(L)'
;EHDQRSAPELLVVNKIDAADELALAKLRRALPDAVFVSAHTGEGLERLQARMSEMIAPRDTVVDITIPYSRGDLVNRVHAEGRV
;
A
#
# COMPACT_ATOMS: atom_id res chain seq x y z
N GLU A 1 24.81 -0.55 -4.97
CA GLU A 1 24.12 0.68 -4.52
C GLU A 1 22.63 0.40 -4.59
N HIS A 2 21.95 0.28 -3.45
CA HIS A 2 20.53 -0.11 -3.41
C HIS A 2 19.67 1.12 -3.74
N ASP A 3 18.97 1.11 -4.88
CA ASP A 3 17.88 2.04 -5.21
C ASP A 3 16.74 1.82 -4.22
N GLN A 4 16.84 2.40 -3.02
CA GLN A 4 15.75 2.43 -2.04
C GLN A 4 14.70 3.44 -2.52
N ARG A 5 13.85 3.03 -3.46
CA ARG A 5 12.58 3.75 -3.68
C ARG A 5 11.78 3.65 -2.39
N SER A 6 11.60 4.76 -1.68
CA SER A 6 10.75 4.83 -0.49
C SER A 6 9.39 4.17 -0.76
N ALA A 7 8.91 3.41 0.21
CA ALA A 7 7.59 2.80 0.15
C ALA A 7 6.53 3.90 -0.03
N PRO A 8 5.43 3.62 -0.75
CA PRO A 8 4.36 4.59 -0.90
C PRO A 8 3.74 4.90 0.47
N GLU A 9 3.65 6.19 0.81
CA GLU A 9 3.12 6.67 2.10
C GLU A 9 1.71 7.24 1.94
N LEU A 10 0.84 7.00 2.94
CA LEU A 10 -0.52 7.52 2.98
C LEU A 10 -0.75 8.23 4.31
N LEU A 11 -1.09 9.52 4.26
CA LEU A 11 -1.42 10.29 5.45
C LEU A 11 -2.85 9.98 5.91
N VAL A 12 -3.00 9.65 7.18
CA VAL A 12 -4.30 9.31 7.78
C VAL A 12 -4.56 10.21 8.98
N VAL A 13 -5.67 10.95 8.95
CA VAL A 13 -6.18 11.72 10.08
C VAL A 13 -7.17 10.84 10.84
N ASN A 14 -6.72 10.26 11.94
CA ASN A 14 -7.54 9.41 12.79
C ASN A 14 -8.28 10.24 13.87
N LYS A 15 -9.31 9.64 14.46
CA LYS A 15 -10.15 10.18 15.54
C LYS A 15 -11.05 11.34 15.13
N ILE A 16 -11.62 11.27 13.93
CA ILE A 16 -12.55 12.32 13.46
C ILE A 16 -13.83 12.42 14.30
N ASP A 17 -14.19 11.36 15.03
CA ASP A 17 -15.31 11.31 15.97
C ASP A 17 -15.14 12.25 17.17
N ALA A 18 -13.90 12.59 17.54
CA ALA A 18 -13.58 13.44 18.68
C ALA A 18 -13.16 14.87 18.26
N ALA A 19 -13.14 15.16 16.97
CA ALA A 19 -12.64 16.42 16.43
C ALA A 19 -13.78 17.38 16.05
N ASP A 20 -13.54 18.68 16.24
CA ASP A 20 -14.48 19.74 15.84
C ASP A 20 -14.61 19.85 14.31
N GLU A 21 -15.82 20.12 13.80
CA GLU A 21 -16.09 20.18 12.36
C GLU A 21 -15.28 21.27 11.64
N LEU A 22 -15.06 22.43 12.28
CA LEU A 22 -14.25 23.50 11.70
C LEU A 22 -12.78 23.11 11.64
N ALA A 23 -12.29 22.39 12.65
CA ALA A 23 -10.93 21.84 12.64
C ALA A 23 -10.76 20.80 11.53
N LEU A 24 -11.72 19.89 11.36
CA LEU A 24 -11.72 18.90 10.28
C LEU A 24 -11.78 19.57 8.89
N ALA A 25 -12.59 20.61 8.72
CA ALA A 25 -12.66 21.37 7.46
C ALA A 25 -11.31 22.03 7.11
N LYS A 26 -10.64 22.62 8.11
CA LYS A 26 -9.29 23.18 7.95
C LYS A 26 -8.27 22.10 7.56
N LEU A 27 -8.32 20.94 8.22
CA LEU A 27 -7.43 19.81 7.90
C LEU A 27 -7.68 19.26 6.51
N ARG A 28 -8.93 19.09 6.08
CA ARG A 28 -9.26 18.63 4.71
C ARG A 28 -8.74 19.58 3.65
N ARG A 29 -8.79 20.89 3.92
CA ARG A 29 -8.21 21.91 3.02
C ARG A 29 -6.68 21.87 3.02
N ALA A 30 -6.05 21.63 4.16
CA ALA A 30 -4.59 21.60 4.29
C ALA A 30 -3.97 20.29 3.76
N LEU A 31 -4.71 19.18 3.85
CA LEU A 31 -4.29 17.82 3.55
C LEU A 31 -5.28 17.16 2.58
N PRO A 32 -5.32 17.59 1.30
CA PRO A 32 -6.31 17.12 0.35
C PRO A 32 -6.22 15.62 0.05
N ASP A 33 -5.02 15.03 0.15
CA ASP A 33 -4.78 13.62 -0.15
C ASP A 33 -4.91 12.69 1.07
N ALA A 34 -5.11 13.26 2.26
CA ALA A 34 -5.21 12.49 3.50
C ALA A 34 -6.54 11.77 3.64
N VAL A 35 -6.51 10.57 4.21
CA VAL A 35 -7.72 9.80 4.53
C VAL A 35 -8.15 10.12 5.95
N PHE A 36 -9.41 10.51 6.11
CA PHE A 36 -10.01 10.85 7.40
C PHE A 36 -10.79 9.66 7.92
N VAL A 37 -10.47 9.20 9.14
CA VAL A 37 -11.06 8.00 9.73
C VAL A 37 -11.33 8.16 11.21
N SER A 38 -12.28 7.36 11.72
CA SER A 38 -12.36 7.03 13.13
C SER A 38 -12.13 5.54 13.30
N ALA A 39 -10.98 5.18 13.88
CA ALA A 39 -10.72 3.80 14.27
C ALA A 39 -11.67 3.31 15.39
N HIS A 40 -12.32 4.22 16.13
CA HIS A 40 -13.22 3.86 17.20
C HIS A 40 -14.63 3.53 16.69
N THR A 41 -15.18 4.37 15.80
CA THR A 41 -16.53 4.17 15.24
C THR A 41 -16.52 3.31 13.97
N GLY A 42 -15.36 3.17 13.34
CA GLY A 42 -15.20 2.49 12.05
C GLY A 42 -15.39 3.41 10.83
N GLU A 43 -15.74 4.69 11.05
CA GLU A 43 -15.95 5.64 9.97
C GLU A 43 -14.68 5.78 9.11
N GLY A 44 -14.84 5.67 7.78
CA GLY A 44 -13.74 5.87 6.82
C GLY A 44 -12.75 4.71 6.69
N LEU A 45 -12.87 3.64 7.49
CA LEU A 45 -11.95 2.50 7.42
C LEU A 45 -12.05 1.72 6.09
N GLU A 46 -13.25 1.56 5.51
CA GLU A 46 -13.41 0.92 4.20
C GLU A 46 -12.66 1.68 3.09
N ARG A 47 -12.74 3.02 3.12
CA ARG A 47 -12.02 3.88 2.18
C ARG A 47 -10.50 3.77 2.38
N LEU A 48 -10.05 3.71 3.63
CA LEU A 48 -8.64 3.49 3.95
C LEU A 48 -8.16 2.14 3.39
N GLN A 49 -8.93 1.07 3.57
CA GLN A 49 -8.61 -0.26 3.06
C GLN A 49 -8.53 -0.27 1.52
N ALA A 50 -9.47 0.37 0.83
CA ALA A 50 -9.44 0.49 -0.63
C ALA A 50 -8.20 1.22 -1.12
N ARG A 51 -7.89 2.39 -0.53
CA ARG A 51 -6.69 3.18 -0.87
C ARG A 51 -5.40 2.42 -0.60
N MET A 52 -5.31 1.73 0.53
CA MET A 52 -4.16 0.87 0.83
C MET A 52 -4.02 -0.26 -0.20
N SER A 53 -5.13 -0.89 -0.61
CA SER A 53 -5.12 -1.97 -1.61
C SER A 53 -4.65 -1.48 -2.98
N GLU A 54 -5.07 -0.28 -3.40
CA GLU A 54 -4.59 0.37 -4.64
C GLU A 54 -3.09 0.68 -4.57
N MET A 55 -2.60 1.14 -3.41
CA MET A 55 -1.18 1.47 -3.23
C MET A 55 -0.28 0.25 -3.13
N ILE A 56 -0.82 -0.86 -2.63
CA ILE A 56 -0.13 -2.16 -2.51
C ILE A 56 -0.14 -2.92 -3.85
N ALA A 57 -0.81 -2.40 -4.90
CA ALA A 57 -0.88 -3.03 -6.22
C ALA A 57 0.47 -3.68 -6.59
N PRO A 58 0.48 -5.00 -6.85
CA PRO A 58 1.70 -5.78 -6.81
C PRO A 58 2.67 -5.24 -7.85
N ARG A 59 3.89 -4.91 -7.40
CA ARG A 59 5.04 -4.74 -8.30
C ARG A 59 5.52 -6.08 -8.88
N ASP A 60 4.70 -7.13 -8.76
CA ASP A 60 4.97 -8.44 -9.34
C ASP A 60 4.86 -8.31 -10.85
N THR A 61 6.02 -8.07 -11.47
CA THR A 61 6.14 -8.18 -12.92
C THR A 61 6.06 -9.66 -13.25
N VAL A 62 4.93 -10.09 -13.82
CA VAL A 62 4.80 -11.44 -14.39
C VAL A 62 5.76 -11.51 -15.58
N VAL A 63 6.85 -12.26 -15.42
CA VAL A 63 7.82 -12.53 -16.48
C VAL A 63 7.65 -13.97 -16.94
N ASP A 64 7.32 -14.13 -18.22
CA ASP A 64 7.33 -15.44 -18.88
C ASP A 64 8.78 -15.75 -19.31
N ILE A 65 9.39 -16.75 -18.69
CA ILE A 65 10.79 -17.12 -18.92
C ILE A 65 10.85 -18.59 -19.33
N THR A 66 11.38 -18.86 -20.53
CA THR A 66 11.73 -20.22 -20.94
C THR A 66 13.10 -20.60 -20.37
N ILE A 67 13.11 -21.51 -19.39
CA ILE A 67 14.35 -22.00 -18.78
C ILE A 67 14.91 -23.15 -19.63
N PRO A 68 16.14 -23.04 -20.18
CA PRO A 68 16.78 -24.15 -20.88
C PRO A 68 16.98 -25.34 -19.95
N TYR A 69 16.80 -26.57 -20.45
CA TYR A 69 16.90 -27.81 -19.66
C TYR A 69 18.23 -27.96 -18.88
N SER A 70 19.31 -27.33 -19.37
CA SER A 70 20.62 -27.31 -18.72
C SER A 70 20.74 -26.37 -17.51
N ARG A 71 19.72 -25.57 -17.18
CA ARG A 71 19.71 -24.60 -16.06
C ARG A 71 18.57 -24.84 -15.06
N GLY A 72 18.43 -26.08 -14.59
CA GLY A 72 17.50 -26.44 -13.51
C GLY A 72 17.83 -25.78 -12.15
N ASP A 73 19.04 -25.25 -11.99
CA ASP A 73 19.47 -24.46 -10.83
C ASP A 73 18.66 -23.16 -10.66
N LEU A 74 18.21 -22.55 -11.77
CA LEU A 74 17.36 -21.36 -11.74
C LEU A 74 15.94 -21.66 -11.24
N VAL A 75 15.38 -22.83 -11.57
CA VAL A 75 14.08 -23.29 -11.06
C VAL A 75 14.12 -23.45 -9.54
N ASN A 76 15.19 -24.07 -9.03
CA ASN A 76 15.37 -24.24 -7.59
C ASN A 76 15.46 -22.89 -6.84
N ARG A 77 16.10 -21.87 -7.43
CA ARG A 77 16.17 -20.53 -6.84
C ARG A 77 14.82 -19.82 -6.86
N VAL A 78 14.03 -19.94 -7.93
CA VAL A 78 12.67 -19.37 -8.00
C VAL A 78 11.74 -19.98 -6.94
N HIS A 79 11.84 -21.29 -6.69
CA HIS A 79 11.09 -21.94 -5.60
C HIS A 79 11.60 -21.58 -4.20
N ALA A 80 12.89 -21.26 -4.05
CA ALA A 80 13.47 -20.91 -2.76
C ALA A 80 13.27 -19.44 -2.37
N GLU A 81 13.28 -18.53 -3.34
CA GLU A 81 13.26 -17.07 -3.13
C GLU A 81 11.95 -16.40 -3.60
N GLY A 82 11.14 -17.08 -4.42
CA GLY A 82 9.92 -16.55 -5.03
C GLY A 82 8.64 -17.22 -4.51
N ARG A 83 7.52 -16.50 -4.66
CA ARG A 83 6.17 -17.06 -4.47
C ARG A 83 5.69 -17.59 -5.82
N VAL A 84 5.57 -18.92 -5.95
CA VAL A 84 5.12 -19.61 -7.17
C VAL A 84 3.61 -19.76 -7.19
#